data_AF-A0AAT9WG60-F1
#
_entry.id   AF-A0AAT9WG60-F1
#
_cell.length_a   1.000
_cell.length_b   1.000
_cell.length_c   1.000
_cell.angle_alpha   90.00
_cell.angle_beta   90.00
_cell.angle_gamma   90.00
#
_symmetry.space_group_name_H-M   'P 1'
#
loop_
_entity.id
_entity.type
_entity.pdbx_description
1 polymer ?
#
loop_
_entity_poly.entity_id
_entity_poly.type
_entity_poly.pdbx_seq_one_letter_code
_entity_poly.pdbx_strand_id
1 'polypeptide(L)'
;MRFDMFLNVTSSADAIRFYVEELGLFRVAIDYGMKSFLLCATESPYVCLNVGERPISISEYPRFGIQVDDCGKEFRRLRDIQFSKSAGIVPSREAYLRLATFPLGKISQ
;
A
#
# COMPACT_ATOMS: atom_id res chain seq x y z
N MET A 1 -16.29 -6.68 12.31
CA MET A 1 -15.59 -7.80 11.64
C MET A 1 -14.21 -7.31 11.24
N ARG A 2 -13.13 -8.03 11.57
CA ARG A 2 -11.75 -7.65 11.24
C ARG A 2 -11.36 -8.30 9.91
N PHE A 3 -10.66 -7.55 9.06
CA PHE A 3 -10.17 -8.00 7.77
C PHE A 3 -8.64 -8.10 7.83
N ASP A 4 -8.14 -9.33 7.77
CA ASP A 4 -6.71 -9.63 7.75
C ASP A 4 -6.26 -9.96 6.33
N MET A 5 -5.37 -9.14 5.78
CA MET A 5 -4.71 -9.36 4.51
C MET A 5 -3.30 -9.88 4.74
N PHE A 6 -2.83 -10.80 3.90
CA PHE A 6 -1.48 -11.36 4.00
C PHE A 6 -0.60 -10.80 2.90
N LEU A 7 0.50 -10.17 3.29
CA LEU A 7 1.50 -9.63 2.38
C LEU A 7 2.84 -10.33 2.62
N ASN A 8 3.16 -11.21 1.69
CA ASN A 8 4.51 -11.75 1.60
C ASN A 8 5.42 -10.70 0.96
N VAL A 9 6.61 -10.51 1.52
CA VAL A 9 7.59 -9.53 1.05
C VAL A 9 9.00 -10.13 1.02
N THR A 10 9.91 -9.50 0.28
CA THR A 10 11.34 -9.84 0.32
C THR A 10 12.07 -9.21 1.50
N SER A 11 11.53 -8.10 2.03
CA SER A 11 12.08 -7.36 3.18
C SER A 11 10.93 -6.76 3.99
N SER A 12 10.75 -7.22 5.23
CA SER A 12 9.72 -6.66 6.12
C SER A 12 10.04 -5.23 6.54
N ALA A 13 11.33 -4.90 6.66
CA ALA A 13 11.79 -3.55 6.98
C ALA A 13 11.42 -2.56 5.87
N ASP A 14 11.63 -2.92 4.60
CA ASP A 14 11.25 -2.06 3.48
C ASP A 14 9.72 -1.93 3.37
N ALA A 15 8.98 -3.00 3.67
CA ALA A 15 7.52 -2.96 3.71
C ALA A 15 7.00 -2.03 4.83
N ILE A 16 7.58 -2.07 6.02
CA ILE A 16 7.23 -1.15 7.11
C ILE A 16 7.51 0.28 6.68
N ARG A 17 8.71 0.56 6.18
CA ARG A 17 9.06 1.89 5.69
C ARG A 17 8.04 2.38 4.66
N PHE A 18 7.72 1.56 3.66
CA PHE A 18 6.78 1.94 2.61
C PHE A 18 5.36 2.18 3.15
N TYR A 19 4.75 1.21 3.85
CA TYR A 19 3.34 1.30 4.25
C TYR A 19 3.08 2.18 5.48
N VAL A 20 4.06 2.30 6.38
CA VAL A 20 3.95 3.03 7.65
C VAL A 20 4.58 4.42 7.55
N GLU A 21 5.85 4.50 7.16
CA GLU A 21 6.61 5.76 7.22
C GLU A 21 6.35 6.65 6.01
N GLU A 22 6.42 6.09 4.80
CA GLU A 22 6.30 6.84 3.55
C GLU A 22 4.83 7.09 3.20
N LEU A 23 4.00 6.04 3.13
CA LEU A 23 2.59 6.17 2.77
C LEU A 23 1.71 6.69 3.92
N GLY A 24 2.07 6.43 5.18
CA GLY A 24 1.28 6.80 6.36
C GLY A 24 -0.05 6.04 6.49
N LEU A 25 -0.24 4.95 5.74
CA LEU A 25 -1.54 4.25 5.67
C LEU A 25 -1.76 3.30 6.84
N PHE A 26 -0.67 2.77 7.40
CA PHE A 26 -0.72 1.81 8.50
C PHE A 26 0.18 2.25 9.64
N ARG A 27 -0.01 1.62 10.79
CA ARG A 27 0.90 1.65 11.94
C ARG A 27 1.25 0.22 12.35
N VAL A 28 2.42 0.02 12.93
CA VAL A 28 2.78 -1.27 13.54
C VAL A 28 1.89 -1.50 14.75
N ALA A 29 1.11 -2.58 14.70
CA ALA A 29 0.25 -2.99 15.80
C ALA A 29 0.92 -4.08 16.66
N ILE A 30 1.59 -5.04 16.00
CA ILE A 30 2.33 -6.12 16.66
C ILE A 30 3.60 -6.42 15.87
N ASP A 31 4.72 -6.54 16.57
CA ASP A 31 5.94 -7.18 16.06
C ASP A 31 5.96 -8.61 16.58
N TYR A 32 5.82 -9.58 15.68
CA TYR A 32 5.82 -11.01 16.04
C TYR A 32 7.25 -11.57 16.14
N GLY A 33 8.28 -10.76 15.88
CA GLY A 33 9.63 -11.22 15.64
C GLY A 33 9.74 -11.98 14.32
N MET A 34 10.90 -12.61 14.09
CA MET A 34 11.17 -13.43 12.89
C MET A 34 10.81 -12.73 11.56
N LYS A 35 10.95 -11.40 11.52
CA LYS A 35 10.63 -10.57 10.36
C LYS A 35 9.15 -10.62 9.95
N SER A 36 8.25 -10.75 10.93
CA SER A 36 6.81 -10.75 10.74
C SER A 36 6.12 -9.71 11.62
N PHE A 37 5.17 -8.99 11.04
CA PHE A 37 4.51 -7.85 11.66
C PHE A 37 3.03 -7.83 11.34
N LEU A 38 2.21 -7.40 12.31
CA LEU A 38 0.85 -6.96 12.08
C LEU A 38 0.85 -5.44 11.93
N LEU A 39 0.40 -4.95 10.79
CA LEU A 39 0.12 -3.53 10.58
C LEU A 39 -1.39 -3.31 10.64
N CYS A 40 -1.84 -2.24 11.30
CA CYS A 40 -3.25 -1.83 11.29
C CYS A 40 -3.40 -0.50 10.56
N ALA A 41 -4.45 -0.35 9.76
CA ALA A 41 -4.69 0.90 9.06
C ALA A 41 -4.94 2.05 10.05
N THR A 42 -4.35 3.21 9.77
CA THR A 42 -4.37 4.37 10.67
C THR A 42 -5.80 4.88 10.89
N GLU A 43 -6.58 4.94 9.81
CA GLU A 43 -7.96 5.44 9.82
C GLU A 43 -9.01 4.35 10.11
N SER A 44 -8.62 3.08 10.15
CA SER A 44 -9.56 1.97 10.40
C SER A 44 -8.87 0.78 11.09
N PRO A 45 -9.10 0.57 12.40
CA PRO A 45 -8.47 -0.53 13.13
C PRO A 45 -8.99 -1.91 12.71
N TYR A 46 -10.00 -1.97 11.85
CA TYR A 46 -10.57 -3.22 11.35
C TYR A 46 -9.83 -3.77 10.12
N VAL A 47 -8.94 -2.99 9.52
CA VAL A 47 -8.16 -3.38 8.35
C VAL A 47 -6.72 -3.64 8.77
N CYS A 48 -6.29 -4.90 8.66
CA CYS A 48 -4.99 -5.36 9.10
C CYS A 48 -4.19 -5.98 7.95
N LEU A 49 -2.89 -5.72 7.93
CA LEU A 49 -1.93 -6.26 6.99
C LEU A 49 -0.88 -7.09 7.74
N ASN A 50 -0.92 -8.40 7.56
CA ASN A 50 0.05 -9.34 8.09
C ASN A 50 1.23 -9.40 7.12
N VAL A 51 2.35 -8.81 7.51
CA VAL A 51 3.59 -8.78 6.74
C VAL A 51 4.49 -9.93 7.18
N GLY A 52 5.06 -10.65 6.22
CA GLY A 52 6.05 -11.69 6.51
C GLY A 52 7.02 -11.88 5.35
N GLU A 53 8.29 -12.08 5.68
CA GLU A 53 9.31 -12.41 4.68
C GLU A 53 9.15 -13.84 4.17
N ARG A 54 8.92 -14.01 2.86
CA ARG A 54 8.88 -15.32 2.19
C ARG A 54 9.49 -15.23 0.80
N PRO A 55 10.08 -16.31 0.27
CA PRO A 55 10.46 -16.37 -1.14
C PRO A 55 9.18 -16.25 -1.98
N ILE A 56 9.05 -15.17 -2.75
CA ILE A 56 7.88 -14.92 -3.60
C ILE A 56 8.29 -14.42 -4.98
N SER A 57 7.48 -14.79 -5.97
CA SER A 57 7.40 -14.05 -7.23
C SER A 57 6.63 -12.76 -7.01
N ILE A 58 7.14 -11.66 -7.54
CA ILE A 58 6.47 -10.36 -7.50
C ILE A 58 5.16 -10.49 -8.30
N SER A 59 4.03 -10.27 -7.63
CA SER A 59 2.71 -10.26 -8.27
C SER A 59 2.53 -8.92 -8.99
N GLU A 60 2.22 -8.95 -10.29
CA GLU A 60 1.83 -7.75 -11.05
C GLU A 60 0.44 -7.22 -10.62
N TYR A 61 -0.36 -8.03 -9.92
CA TYR A 61 -1.70 -7.64 -9.49
C TYR A 61 -1.70 -7.01 -8.09
N PRO A 62 -2.44 -5.90 -7.89
CA PRO A 62 -2.60 -5.29 -6.58
C PRO A 62 -3.28 -6.26 -5.62
N ARG A 63 -2.75 -6.37 -4.40
CA ARG A 63 -3.28 -7.28 -3.36
C ARG A 63 -4.51 -6.72 -2.64
N PHE A 64 -4.65 -5.41 -2.62
CA PHE A 64 -5.77 -4.70 -2.00
C PHE A 64 -5.91 -3.30 -2.60
N GLY A 65 -7.05 -2.67 -2.34
CA GLY A 65 -7.30 -1.26 -2.60
C GLY A 65 -7.79 -0.57 -1.33
N ILE A 66 -7.58 0.74 -1.25
CA ILE A 66 -8.12 1.58 -0.19
C ILE A 66 -9.15 2.55 -0.79
N GLN A 67 -10.21 2.80 -0.04
CA GLN A 67 -11.17 3.86 -0.36
C GLN A 67 -10.70 5.15 0.29
N VAL A 68 -10.75 6.24 -0.47
CA VAL A 68 -10.43 7.60 0.00
C VAL A 68 -11.53 8.55 -0.46
N ASP A 69 -11.75 9.63 0.29
CA ASP A 69 -12.81 10.60 -0.03
C ASP A 69 -12.50 11.44 -1.28
N ASP A 70 -11.23 11.72 -1.53
CA ASP A 70 -10.76 12.50 -2.69
C ASP A 70 -9.52 11.85 -3.30
N CYS A 71 -9.74 11.09 -4.38
CA CYS A 71 -8.67 10.43 -5.11
C CYS A 71 -7.67 11.43 -5.72
N GLY A 72 -8.10 12.64 -6.10
CA GLY A 72 -7.22 13.65 -6.70
C GLY A 72 -6.28 14.27 -5.67
N LYS A 73 -6.78 14.55 -4.46
CA LYS A 73 -5.94 14.96 -3.33
C LYS A 73 -4.94 13.87 -2.96
N GLU A 74 -5.39 12.62 -2.87
CA GLU A 74 -4.52 11.51 -2.52
C GLU A 74 -3.46 11.26 -3.60
N PHE A 75 -3.82 11.35 -4.88
CA PHE A 75 -2.85 11.24 -5.97
C PHE A 75 -1.76 12.31 -5.90
N ARG A 76 -2.13 13.58 -5.66
CA ARG A 76 -1.14 14.66 -5.47
C ARG A 76 -0.23 14.38 -4.28
N ARG A 77 -0.81 13.97 -3.15
CA ARG A 77 -0.05 13.57 -1.95
C ARG A 77 0.97 12.49 -2.29
N LEU A 78 0.53 11.40 -2.92
CA LEU A 78 1.39 10.26 -3.26
C LEU A 78 2.48 10.63 -4.27
N ARG A 79 2.17 11.49 -5.25
CA ARG A 79 3.13 11.96 -6.25
C ARG A 79 4.27 12.78 -5.63
N ASP A 80 3.97 13.52 -4.57
CA ASP A 80 4.94 14.43 -3.93
C ASP A 80 5.81 13.70 -2.87
N ILE A 81 5.57 12.41 -2.59
CA ILE A 81 6.40 11.57 -1.71
C ILE A 81 7.70 11.18 -2.42
N GLN A 82 8.83 11.39 -1.75
CA GLN A 82 10.12 10.85 -2.15
C GLN A 82 10.33 9.47 -1.51
N PHE A 83 10.05 8.41 -2.27
CA PHE A 83 10.25 7.03 -1.81
C PHE A 83 11.74 6.67 -1.73
N SER A 84 12.12 5.94 -0.68
CA SER A 84 13.53 5.79 -0.32
C SER A 84 14.32 4.78 -1.17
N LYS A 85 13.70 3.74 -1.74
CA LYS A 85 14.38 2.71 -2.59
C LYS A 85 13.41 1.90 -3.46
N SER A 86 13.44 2.07 -4.79
CA SER A 86 12.72 1.25 -5.81
C SER A 86 11.18 1.14 -5.63
N ALA A 87 10.67 1.62 -4.50
CA ALA A 87 9.30 1.74 -4.13
C ALA A 87 8.74 3.00 -4.77
N GLY A 88 7.46 2.95 -5.08
CA GLY A 88 6.80 4.06 -5.72
C GLY A 88 5.49 3.64 -6.32
N ILE A 89 4.83 4.62 -6.92
CA ILE A 89 3.59 4.38 -7.63
C ILE A 89 3.96 3.75 -8.98
N VAL A 90 3.55 2.50 -9.18
CA VAL A 90 3.73 1.83 -10.47
C VAL A 90 2.72 2.44 -11.45
N PRO A 91 3.16 3.03 -12.57
CA PRO A 91 2.23 3.51 -13.60
C PRO A 91 1.44 2.32 -14.16
N SER A 92 0.27 2.60 -14.72
CA SER A 92 -0.45 1.56 -15.48
C SER A 92 0.44 1.07 -16.63
N ARG A 93 0.08 -0.07 -17.25
CA ARG A 93 0.82 -0.64 -18.39
C ARG A 93 1.08 0.35 -19.54
N GLU A 94 0.35 1.46 -19.59
CA GLU A 94 0.53 2.55 -20.55
C GLU A 94 1.68 3.52 -20.18
N ALA A 95 2.47 3.25 -19.14
CA ALA A 95 3.58 4.06 -18.64
C ALA A 95 3.22 5.47 -18.16
N TYR A 96 1.93 5.79 -18.04
CA TYR A 96 1.44 7.04 -17.46
C TYR A 96 0.74 6.77 -16.12
N LEU A 97 1.03 7.60 -15.12
CA LEU A 97 0.24 7.67 -13.89
C LEU A 97 -1.09 8.37 -14.22
N ARG A 98 -2.20 7.63 -14.19
CA ARG A 98 -3.55 8.15 -14.45
C ARG A 98 -4.45 7.94 -13.23
N LEU A 99 -5.24 8.96 -12.92
CA LEU A 99 -6.33 8.85 -11.96
C LEU A 99 -7.53 8.20 -12.65
N ALA A 100 -8.01 7.08 -12.12
CA ALA A 100 -9.25 6.45 -12.54
C ALA A 100 -10.22 6.41 -11.36
N THR A 101 -11.40 6.99 -11.51
CA THR A 101 -12.47 6.95 -10.51
C THR A 101 -13.42 5.80 -10.81
N PHE A 102 -13.71 4.98 -9.79
CA PHE A 102 -14.71 3.92 -9.90
C PHE A 102 -16.11 4.46 -9.56
N PRO A 103 -17.21 4.03 -10.23
CA PRO A 103 -17.29 3.05 -11.32
C PRO A 103 -16.92 3.68 -12.67
N LEU A 104 -15.70 3.39 -13.16
CA LEU A 104 -15.08 3.81 -14.44
C LEU A 104 -15.75 5.02 -15.14
N GLY A 105 -15.93 6.11 -14.38
CA GLY A 105 -16.88 7.16 -14.71
C GLY A 105 -16.17 8.48 -14.93
N LYS A 106 -15.64 8.64 -16.14
CA LYS A 106 -14.83 9.76 -16.66
C LYS A 106 -13.39 9.79 -16.18
N ILE A 107 -12.51 9.41 -17.11
CA ILE A 107 -11.09 9.72 -17.09
C ILE A 107 -10.97 11.24 -17.31
N SER A 108 -10.59 12.00 -16.30
CA SER A 108 -10.12 13.38 -16.48
C SER A 108 -8.63 13.34 -16.83
N GLN A 109 -8.30 13.84 -18.02
CA GLN A 109 -6.94 14.02 -18.53
C GLN A 109 -6.14 15.03 -17.70
#